data_AF-A0A4S0MP43-F1
#
_entry.id   AF-A0A4S0MP43-F1
#
_cell.length_a   1.000
_cell.length_b   1.000
_cell.length_c   1.000
_cell.angle_alpha   90.00
_cell.angle_beta   90.00
_cell.angle_gamma   90.00
#
_symmetry.space_group_name_H-M   'P 1'
#
loop_
_entity.id
_entity.type
_entity.pdbx_description
1 polymer ?
#
loop_
_entity_poly.entity_id
_entity_poly.type
_entity_poly.pdbx_seq_one_letter_code
_entity_poly.pdbx_strand_id
1 'polypeptide(L)'
;YQKAAQVWDERIGSARVQAKNWRYMAFGSLILSASLAGSLVWQSARGSVVPWVVEVDKLGQVQTVAPATTDDKPSDPQIAWHLARFVEQVRSIPADPIIVRQ
;
A
#
# COMPACT_ATOMS: atom_id res chain seq x y z
N TYR A 1 12.53 -22.01 -60.30
CA TYR A 1 13.31 -22.45 -59.13
C TYR A 1 13.47 -21.38 -58.06
N GLN A 2 13.96 -20.16 -58.37
CA GLN A 2 14.16 -19.10 -57.36
C GLN A 2 12.89 -18.68 -56.60
N LYS A 3 11.75 -18.55 -57.28
CA LYS A 3 10.46 -18.23 -56.62
C LYS A 3 10.02 -19.28 -55.59
N ALA A 4 10.34 -20.57 -55.81
CA ALA A 4 9.97 -21.63 -54.88
C ALA A 4 10.84 -21.61 -53.61
N ALA A 5 12.11 -21.21 -53.73
CA ALA A 5 13.00 -21.01 -52.58
C ALA A 5 12.56 -19.81 -51.73
N GLN A 6 12.14 -18.70 -52.34
CA GLN A 6 11.63 -17.53 -51.62
C GLN A 6 10.38 -17.84 -50.78
N VAL A 7 9.41 -18.58 -51.34
CA VAL A 7 8.18 -18.95 -50.63
C VAL A 7 8.49 -19.87 -49.43
N TRP A 8 9.51 -20.73 -49.55
CA TRP A 8 9.97 -21.57 -48.45
C TRP A 8 10.64 -20.77 -47.33
N ASP A 9 11.54 -19.84 -47.70
CA ASP A 9 12.21 -18.95 -46.75
C ASP A 9 11.23 -18.01 -46.05
N GLU A 10 10.23 -17.50 -46.75
CA GLU A 10 9.17 -16.70 -46.14
C GLU A 10 8.36 -17.51 -45.13
N ARG A 11 7.95 -18.75 -45.44
CA ARG A 11 7.19 -19.59 -44.49
C ARG A 11 7.99 -19.97 -43.25
N ILE A 12 9.24 -20.38 -43.41
CA ILE A 12 10.08 -20.83 -42.29
C ILE A 12 10.65 -19.63 -41.50
N GLY A 13 11.04 -18.57 -42.20
CA GLY A 13 11.59 -17.35 -41.62
C GLY A 13 10.54 -16.53 -40.87
N SER A 14 9.34 -16.36 -41.43
CA SER A 14 8.28 -15.57 -40.79
C SER A 14 7.82 -16.16 -39.46
N ALA A 15 7.66 -17.49 -39.37
CA ALA A 15 7.25 -18.16 -38.13
C ALA A 15 8.26 -17.95 -36.98
N ARG A 16 9.58 -17.98 -37.28
CA ARG A 16 10.63 -17.75 -36.28
C ARG A 16 10.64 -16.30 -35.77
N VAL A 17 10.51 -15.33 -36.69
CA VAL A 17 10.45 -13.91 -36.34
C VAL A 17 9.19 -13.60 -35.54
N GLN A 18 8.05 -14.17 -35.93
CA GLN A 18 6.79 -14.00 -35.23
C GLN A 18 6.86 -14.56 -33.80
N ALA A 19 7.43 -15.75 -33.59
CA ALA A 19 7.63 -16.31 -32.26
C ALA A 19 8.56 -15.45 -31.38
N LYS A 20 9.62 -14.89 -31.96
CA LYS A 20 10.52 -13.95 -31.27
C LYS A 20 9.80 -12.66 -30.87
N ASN A 21 9.02 -12.08 -31.79
CA ASN A 21 8.25 -10.86 -31.54
C ASN A 21 7.18 -11.08 -30.47
N TRP A 22 6.51 -12.24 -30.48
CA TRP A 22 5.55 -12.62 -29.44
C TRP A 22 6.18 -12.72 -28.05
N ARG A 23 7.41 -13.25 -27.96
CA ARG A 23 8.15 -13.25 -26.69
C ARG A 23 8.43 -11.84 -26.19
N TYR A 24 8.86 -10.93 -27.07
CA TYR A 24 9.08 -9.54 -26.70
C TYR A 24 7.80 -8.83 -26.27
N MET A 25 6.68 -9.06 -26.98
CA MET A 25 5.38 -8.53 -26.57
C MET A 25 4.97 -9.05 -25.19
N ALA A 26 5.10 -10.35 -24.95
CA ALA A 26 4.77 -10.95 -23.66
C ALA A 26 5.62 -10.37 -22.52
N PHE A 27 6.95 -10.27 -22.70
CA PHE A 27 7.83 -9.66 -21.70
C PHE A 27 7.56 -8.17 -21.51
N GLY A 28 7.30 -7.44 -22.58
CA GLY A 28 6.95 -6.02 -22.52
C GLY A 28 5.66 -5.79 -21.72
N SER A 29 4.62 -6.58 -21.98
CA SER A 29 3.37 -6.53 -21.22
C SER A 29 3.58 -6.91 -19.75
N LEU A 30 4.37 -7.93 -19.46
CA LEU A 30 4.70 -8.32 -18.08
C LEU A 30 5.42 -7.21 -17.30
N ILE A 31 6.43 -6.59 -17.91
CA ILE A 31 7.18 -5.49 -17.29
C ILE A 31 6.25 -4.29 -17.06
N LEU A 32 5.39 -3.97 -18.02
CA LEU A 32 4.46 -2.84 -17.91
C LEU A 32 3.45 -3.07 -16.78
N SER A 33 2.85 -4.26 -16.71
CA SER A 33 1.95 -4.64 -15.61
C SER A 33 2.65 -4.65 -14.25
N ALA A 34 3.86 -5.20 -14.15
CA ALA A 34 4.63 -5.22 -12.91
C ALA A 34 5.02 -3.81 -12.44
N SER A 35 5.41 -2.94 -13.37
CA SER A 35 5.75 -1.54 -13.08
C SER A 35 4.52 -0.76 -12.60
N LEU A 36 3.37 -0.95 -13.24
CA LEU A 36 2.11 -0.34 -12.83
C LEU A 36 1.71 -0.79 -11.43
N ALA A 37 1.71 -2.10 -11.17
CA ALA A 37 1.38 -2.66 -9.86
C ALA A 37 2.34 -2.16 -8.78
N GLY A 38 3.66 -2.18 -9.04
CA GLY A 38 4.67 -1.68 -8.11
C GLY A 38 4.53 -0.18 -7.82
N SER A 39 4.26 0.62 -8.85
CA SER A 39 4.02 2.06 -8.70
C SER A 39 2.77 2.34 -7.87
N LEU A 40 1.68 1.59 -8.10
CA LEU A 40 0.45 1.71 -7.34
C LEU A 40 0.65 1.33 -5.86
N VAL A 41 1.36 0.24 -5.58
CA VAL A 41 1.72 -0.16 -4.21
C VAL A 41 2.51 0.95 -3.54
N TRP A 42 3.53 1.50 -4.20
CA TRP A 42 4.31 2.61 -3.67
C TRP A 42 3.43 3.84 -3.39
N GLN A 43 2.60 4.24 -4.35
CA GLN A 43 1.70 5.38 -4.17
C GLN A 43 0.73 5.16 -3.02
N SER A 44 0.18 3.96 -2.88
CA SER A 44 -0.73 3.60 -1.78
C SER A 44 -0.05 3.65 -0.41
N ALA A 45 1.20 3.18 -0.32
CA ALA A 45 2.00 3.23 0.91
C ALA A 45 2.43 4.66 1.27
N ARG A 46 2.47 5.57 0.30
CA ARG A 46 2.73 7.01 0.50
C ARG A 46 1.47 7.84 0.74
N GLY A 47 0.28 7.25 0.65
CA GLY A 47 -0.99 7.91 0.93
C GLY A 47 -1.00 8.38 2.38
N SER A 48 -0.65 9.65 2.59
CA SER A 48 -0.56 10.26 3.91
C SER A 48 -1.97 10.38 4.48
N VAL A 49 -2.33 9.50 5.40
CA VAL A 49 -3.47 9.72 6.30
C VAL A 49 -3.08 10.93 7.12
N VAL A 50 -3.63 12.11 6.82
CA VAL A 50 -3.45 13.31 7.64
C VAL A 50 -4.33 13.10 8.89
N PRO A 51 -3.75 12.80 10.08
CA PRO A 51 -4.57 12.68 11.27
C PRO A 51 -4.92 14.10 11.72
N TRP A 52 -6.22 14.40 11.75
CA TRP A 52 -6.71 15.65 12.31
C TRP A 52 -6.97 15.45 13.80
N VAL A 53 -6.16 16.06 14.66
CA VAL A 53 -6.42 16.13 16.10
C VAL A 53 -7.20 17.40 16.36
N VAL A 54 -8.40 17.28 16.89
CA VAL A 54 -9.21 18.42 17.33
C VAL A 54 -9.06 18.55 18.83
N GLU A 55 -8.41 19.62 19.29
CA GLU A 55 -8.40 19.98 20.70
C GLU A 55 -9.74 20.61 21.07
N VAL A 56 -10.48 19.94 21.95
CA VAL A 56 -11.73 20.45 22.52
C VAL A 56 -11.45 20.94 23.93
N ASP A 57 -11.65 22.24 24.16
CA ASP A 57 -11.63 22.83 25.50
C ASP A 57 -12.78 22.24 26.35
N LYS A 58 -12.69 22.33 27.68
CA LYS A 58 -13.69 21.84 28.66
C LYS A 58 -15.10 22.43 28.47
N LEU A 59 -15.23 23.46 27.62
CA LEU A 59 -16.47 24.13 27.21
C LEU A 59 -16.97 23.72 25.79
N GLY A 60 -16.27 22.82 25.09
CA GLY A 60 -16.69 22.28 23.79
C GLY A 60 -16.43 23.21 22.58
N GLN A 61 -15.59 24.24 22.72
CA GLN A 61 -15.22 25.13 21.60
C GLN A 61 -13.98 24.59 20.88
N VAL A 62 -14.05 24.53 19.54
CA VAL A 62 -12.97 24.07 18.66
C VAL A 62 -11.94 25.18 18.51
N GLN A 63 -10.76 25.01 19.12
CA GLN A 63 -9.60 25.88 18.85
C GLN A 63 -8.83 25.36 17.63
N THR A 64 -8.27 26.31 16.89
CA THR A 64 -7.74 26.27 15.53
C THR A 64 -7.06 24.95 15.10
N VAL A 65 -7.51 24.44 13.97
CA VAL A 65 -7.04 23.19 13.34
C VAL A 65 -5.64 23.40 12.76
N ALA A 66 -4.60 22.90 13.41
CA ALA A 66 -3.25 22.83 12.86
C ALA A 66 -2.93 21.40 12.40
N PRO A 67 -2.22 21.21 11.27
CA PRO A 67 -1.75 19.89 10.86
C PRO A 67 -0.86 19.31 11.98
N ALA A 68 -1.14 18.08 12.42
CA ALA A 68 -0.29 17.38 13.37
C ALA A 68 1.10 17.19 12.74
N THR A 69 2.07 17.98 13.17
CA THR A 69 3.47 17.83 12.79
C THR A 69 3.99 16.51 13.36
N THR A 70 4.51 15.64 12.49
CA THR A 70 4.97 14.28 12.78
C THR A 70 6.15 14.17 13.77
N ASP A 71 6.65 15.29 14.30
CA ASP A 71 7.79 15.36 15.22
C ASP A 71 7.40 15.63 16.70
N ASP A 72 6.13 15.42 17.06
CA ASP A 72 5.71 15.55 18.46
C ASP A 72 6.25 14.39 19.30
N LYS A 73 7.34 14.64 20.02
CA LYS A 73 7.83 13.74 21.08
C LYS A 73 6.84 13.75 22.24
N PRO A 74 6.24 12.61 22.61
CA PRO A 74 5.30 12.55 23.72
C PRO A 74 6.01 12.96 25.02
N SER A 75 5.34 13.82 25.79
CA SER A 75 5.82 14.25 27.11
C SER A 75 5.67 13.12 28.14
N ASP A 76 6.53 13.10 29.17
CA ASP A 76 6.48 12.08 30.24
C ASP A 76 5.09 11.87 30.86
N PRO A 77 4.26 12.91 31.09
CA PRO A 77 2.89 12.73 31.59
C PRO A 77 1.98 11.98 30.60
N GLN A 78 2.13 12.19 29.30
CA GLN A 78 1.36 11.48 28.28
C GLN A 78 1.75 9.99 28.24
N ILE A 79 3.05 9.70 28.31
CA ILE A 79 3.56 8.32 28.38
C ILE A 79 3.02 7.62 29.63
N ALA A 80 3.08 8.27 30.79
CA ALA A 80 2.58 7.73 32.05
C ALA A 80 1.07 7.43 32.00
N TRP A 81 0.27 8.33 31.42
CA TRP A 81 -1.18 8.15 31.28
C TRP A 81 -1.51 6.94 30.39
N HIS A 82 -0.87 6.84 29.22
CA HIS A 82 -1.10 5.72 28.31
C HIS A 82 -0.65 4.39 28.90
N LEU A 83 0.48 4.36 29.60
CA LEU A 83 0.99 3.16 30.25
C LEU A 83 0.08 2.67 31.38
N ALA A 84 -0.42 3.58 32.21
CA ALA A 84 -1.36 3.25 33.28
C ALA A 84 -2.63 2.59 32.72
N ARG A 85 -3.20 3.17 31.66
CA ARG A 85 -4.40 2.64 31.00
C ARG A 85 -4.17 1.29 30.32
N PHE A 86 -2.99 1.09 29.74
CA PHE A 86 -2.60 -0.20 29.18
C PHE A 86 -2.54 -1.29 30.26
N VAL A 87 -1.88 -1.00 31.39
CA VAL A 87 -1.80 -1.94 32.52
C VAL A 87 -3.18 -2.25 33.09
N GLU A 88 -4.05 -1.23 33.20
CA GLU A 88 -5.43 -1.40 33.63
C GLU A 88 -6.20 -2.33 32.68
N GLN A 89 -6.13 -2.09 31.38
CA GLN A 89 -6.83 -2.90 30.37
C GLN A 89 -6.37 -4.36 30.39
N VAL A 90 -5.06 -4.62 30.44
CA VAL A 90 -4.51 -5.99 30.48
C VAL A 90 -4.89 -6.72 31.77
N ARG A 91 -5.02 -5.99 32.88
CA ARG A 91 -5.39 -6.58 34.19
C ARG A 91 -6.89 -6.59 34.46
N SER A 92 -7.68 -5.95 33.61
CA SER A 92 -9.14 -5.93 33.74
C SER A 92 -9.76 -7.17 33.11
N ILE A 93 -10.78 -7.72 33.78
CA ILE A 93 -11.65 -8.74 33.17
C ILE A 93 -12.72 -7.95 32.39
N PRO A 94 -12.86 -8.16 31.07
CA PRO A 94 -13.86 -7.43 30.28
C PRO A 94 -15.26 -7.66 30.84
N ALA A 95 -16.01 -6.57 31.04
CA ALA A 95 -17.42 -6.65 31.43
C ALA A 95 -18.34 -7.14 30.29
N ASP A 96 -17.80 -7.30 29.08
CA ASP A 96 -18.51 -7.82 27.91
C ASP A 96 -18.41 -9.36 27.87
N PRO A 97 -19.54 -10.09 28.04
CA PRO A 97 -19.55 -11.55 28.03
C PRO A 97 -19.20 -12.18 26.67
N ILE A 98 -19.07 -11.39 25.60
CA ILE A 98 -18.66 -11.88 24.27
C ILE A 98 -17.14 -12.16 24.21
N ILE A 99 -16.32 -11.44 24.98
CA ILE A 99 -14.85 -11.61 24.99
C ILE A 99 -14.42 -12.77 25.92
N VAL A 100 -15.26 -13.15 26.89
CA VAL A 100 -14.92 -14.14 27.94
C VAL A 100 -15.18 -15.61 27.51
N ARG A 101 -15.53 -15.85 26.24
CA ARG A 101 -15.95 -17.20 25.75
C ARG A 101 -14.98 -17.89 24.78
N GLN A 102 -13.71 -17.48 24.71
CA GLN A 102 -12.66 -18.29 24.07
C GLN A 102 -11.71 -18.85 25.11
#